data_AF-A0A359JII4-F1
#
_entry.id   AF-A0A359JII4-F1
#
_cell.length_a   1.000
_cell.length_b   1.000
_cell.length_c   1.000
_cell.angle_alpha   90.00
_cell.angle_beta   90.00
_cell.angle_gamma   90.00
#
_symmetry.space_group_name_H-M   'P 1'
#
loop_
_entity.id
_entity.type
_entity.pdbx_description
1 polymer ?
#
loop_
_entity_poly.entity_id
_entity_poly.type
_entity_poly.pdbx_seq_one_letter_code
_entity_poly.pdbx_strand_id
1 'polypeptide(L)' 'MLPIINMEETGCNIVRLREDAGLSVRDLQDIFGFATPQAIYKWQRGLTMPTIDNLVVLSLTFQVPIERILVVDTMD' A
#
# COMPACT_ATOMS: atom_id res chain seq x y z
N MET A 1 -8.60 9.98 21.26
CA MET A 1 -7.83 8.70 21.16
C MET A 1 -6.60 8.95 20.30
N LEU A 2 -5.51 8.17 20.41
CA LEU A 2 -4.39 8.32 19.48
C LEU A 2 -4.83 7.90 18.07
N PRO A 3 -4.41 8.62 17.01
CA PRO A 3 -4.70 8.22 15.63
C PRO A 3 -4.10 6.84 15.35
N ILE A 4 -4.88 5.97 14.71
CA ILE A 4 -4.45 4.63 14.31
C ILE A 4 -4.61 4.46 12.79
N ILE A 5 -3.71 3.68 12.19
CA ILE A 5 -3.81 3.35 10.77
C ILE A 5 -4.99 2.42 10.56
N ASN A 6 -5.87 2.79 9.63
CA ASN A 6 -6.90 1.91 9.13
C ASN A 6 -6.30 1.01 8.04
N MET A 7 -6.05 -0.25 8.41
CA MET A 7 -5.34 -1.20 7.53
C MET A 7 -6.17 -1.59 6.30
N GLU A 8 -7.49 -1.71 6.45
CA GLU A 8 -8.39 -2.07 5.35
C GLU A 8 -8.47 -0.93 4.34
N GLU A 9 -8.74 0.29 4.80
CA GLU A 9 -8.79 1.47 3.94
C GLU A 9 -7.43 1.80 3.31
N THR A 10 -6.32 1.58 4.04
CA THR A 10 -4.97 1.68 3.47
C THR A 10 -4.77 0.65 2.35
N GLY A 11 -5.24 -0.59 2.54
CA GLY A 11 -5.20 -1.63 1.51
C GLY A 11 -5.98 -1.25 0.26
N CYS A 12 -7.21 -0.76 0.42
CA CYS A 12 -8.03 -0.23 -0.67
C CYS A 12 -7.34 0.94 -1.39
N ASN A 13 -6.70 1.84 -0.65
CA ASN A 13 -5.98 2.96 -1.23
C ASN A 13 -4.73 2.51 -2.03
N ILE A 14 -4.03 1.45 -1.59
CA ILE A 14 -2.94 0.84 -2.36
C ILE A 14 -3.46 0.24 -3.69
N VAL A 15 -4.64 -0.38 -3.69
CA VAL A 15 -5.28 -0.86 -4.94
C VAL A 15 -5.52 0.31 -5.89
N ARG A 16 -6.16 1.36 -5.39
CA ARG A 16 -6.48 2.56 -6.18
C ARG A 16 -5.23 3.22 -6.76
N LEU A 17 -4.21 3.49 -5.93
CA LEU A 17 -2.97 4.13 -6.38
C LEU A 17 -2.21 3.28 -7.41
N ARG A 18 -2.21 1.95 -7.24
CA ARG A 18 -1.63 1.03 -8.22
C ARG A 18 -2.36 1.12 -9.57
N GLU A 19 -3.68 1.15 -9.55
CA GLU A 19 -4.51 1.23 -10.77
C GLU A 19 -4.41 2.60 -11.44
N ASP A 20 -4.37 3.68 -10.66
CA ASP A 20 -4.13 5.05 -11.15
C ASP A 20 -2.74 5.17 -11.82
N ALA A 21 -1.76 4.42 -11.33
CA ALA A 21 -0.43 4.31 -11.95
C ALA A 21 -0.39 3.37 -13.17
N GLY A 22 -1.51 2.74 -13.54
CA GLY A 22 -1.60 1.81 -14.66
C GLY A 22 -0.87 0.48 -14.45
N LEU A 23 -0.60 0.10 -13.19
CA LEU A 23 0.19 -1.07 -12.84
C LEU A 23 -0.69 -2.27 -12.52
N SER A 24 -0.31 -3.46 -12.98
CA SER A 24 -0.84 -4.72 -12.49
C SER A 24 -0.18 -5.14 -11.16
N VAL A 25 -0.76 -6.14 -10.49
CA VAL A 25 -0.11 -6.76 -9.31
C VAL A 25 1.23 -7.42 -9.69
N ARG A 26 1.34 -7.95 -10.91
CA ARG A 26 2.59 -8.52 -11.42
C ARG A 26 3.67 -7.45 -11.59
N ASP A 27 3.32 -6.27 -12.08
CA ASP A 27 4.29 -5.18 -12.21
C ASP A 27 4.85 -4.76 -10.85
N LEU A 28 3.98 -4.64 -9.83
CA LEU A 28 4.44 -4.42 -8.45
C LEU A 28 5.31 -5.57 -7.96
N GLN A 29 4.93 -6.82 -8.20
CA GLN A 29 5.74 -7.98 -7.83
C GLN A 29 7.16 -7.89 -8.42
N ASP A 30 7.26 -7.53 -9.70
CA ASP A 30 8.52 -7.39 -10.42
C ASP A 30 9.35 -6.21 -9.88
N ILE A 31 8.72 -5.06 -9.60
CA ILE A 31 9.36 -3.89 -8.96
C ILE A 31 9.95 -4.26 -7.59
N PHE A 32 9.20 -5.02 -6.79
CA PHE A 32 9.65 -5.46 -5.47
C PHE A 32 10.67 -6.60 -5.52
N GLY A 33 10.87 -7.24 -6.68
CA GLY A 33 11.68 -8.44 -6.79
C GLY A 33 11.13 -9.62 -5.97
N PHE A 34 9.81 -9.63 -5.71
CA PHE A 34 9.20 -10.69 -4.93
C PHE A 34 9.07 -11.98 -5.73
N ALA A 35 9.42 -13.09 -5.10
CA ALA A 35 9.21 -14.42 -5.69
C ALA A 35 7.72 -14.73 -5.94
N THR A 36 6.80 -14.14 -5.15
CA THR A 36 5.35 -14.34 -5.29
C THR A 36 4.59 -13.03 -4.99
N PRO A 37 3.36 -12.85 -5.50
CA PRO A 37 2.56 -11.64 -5.25
C PRO A 37 1.86 -11.63 -3.88
N GLN A 38 2.08 -12.63 -3.03
CA GLN A 38 1.27 -12.86 -1.82
C GLN A 38 1.32 -11.70 -0.83
N ALA A 39 2.48 -11.03 -0.70
CA ALA A 39 2.62 -9.86 0.16
C ALA A 39 1.71 -8.71 -0.31
N ILE A 40 1.71 -8.44 -1.62
CA ILE A 40 0.88 -7.40 -2.24
C ILE A 40 -0.60 -7.67 -2.01
N TYR A 41 -1.06 -8.92 -2.21
CA TYR A 41 -2.45 -9.28 -1.94
C TYR A 41 -2.84 -9.15 -0.47
N LYS A 42 -1.92 -9.45 0.46
CA LYS A 42 -2.18 -9.25 1.89
C LYS A 42 -2.32 -7.76 2.24
N TRP A 43 -1.50 -6.90 1.64
CA TRP A 43 -1.60 -5.44 1.83
C TRP A 43 -2.91 -4.90 1.27
N GLN A 44 -3.26 -5.28 0.04
CA GLN A 44 -4.49 -4.82 -0.63
C GLN A 44 -5.77 -5.27 0.09
N ARG A 45 -5.71 -6.37 0.85
CA ARG A 45 -6.82 -6.88 1.68
C ARG A 45 -6.76 -6.41 3.14
N GLY A 46 -5.83 -5.52 3.49
CA GLY A 46 -5.66 -5.02 4.86
C GLY A 46 -5.25 -6.07 5.89
N LEU A 47 -4.75 -7.24 5.48
CA LEU A 47 -4.37 -8.33 6.41
C LEU A 47 -3.05 -8.06 7.13
N THR A 48 -2.17 -7.32 6.48
CA THR A 48 -0.87 -6.89 7.02
C THR A 48 -0.51 -5.55 6.42
N MET A 49 0.24 -4.72 7.14
CA MET A 49 0.83 -3.51 6.59
C MET A 49 2.08 -3.81 5.75
N PRO A 50 2.37 -3.04 4.68
CA PRO A 50 3.71 -3.00 4.12
C PRO A 50 4.71 -2.54 5.19
N THR A 51 5.95 -3.04 5.13
CA THR A 51 7.04 -2.51 5.96
C THR A 51 7.32 -1.05 5.59
N ILE A 52 8.05 -0.33 6.44
CA ILE A 52 8.46 1.05 6.13
C ILE A 52 9.24 1.10 4.80
N ASP A 53 10.17 0.17 4.57
CA ASP A 53 10.91 0.08 3.30
C ASP A 53 9.98 -0.12 2.11
N ASN A 54 8.97 -0.99 2.24
CA ASN A 54 8.01 -1.21 1.17
C ASN A 54 7.12 0.02 0.94
N LEU A 55 6.77 0.77 1.98
CA LEU A 55 6.06 2.05 1.83
C LEU A 55 6.91 3.08 1.08
N VAL A 56 8.23 3.12 1.29
CA VAL A 56 9.14 3.97 0.51
C VAL A 56 9.12 3.57 -0.96
N VAL A 57 9.20 2.28 -1.28
CA VAL A 57 9.11 1.80 -2.67
C VAL A 57 7.76 2.17 -3.28
N LEU A 58 6.63 1.89 -2.59
CA LEU A 58 5.30 2.27 -3.07
C LEU A 58 5.17 3.77 -3.30
N SER A 59 5.73 4.60 -2.42
CA SER A 59 5.74 6.06 -2.54
C SER A 59 6.44 6.51 -3.81
N LEU A 60 7.62 5.94 -4.10
CA LEU A 60 8.37 6.25 -5.31
C LEU A 60 7.67 5.71 -6.57
N THR A 61 7.09 4.51 -6.50
CA THR A 61 6.37 3.89 -7.62
C THR A 61 5.11 4.65 -7.98
N PHE A 62 4.31 5.06 -6.99
CA PHE A 62 3.05 5.79 -7.19
C PHE A 62 3.25 7.30 -7.30
N GLN A 63 4.46 7.81 -7.10
CA GLN A 63 4.80 9.23 -7.11
C GLN A 63 3.94 10.07 -6.14
N VAL A 64 3.66 9.50 -4.97
CA VAL A 64 2.95 10.17 -3.87
C VAL A 64 3.73 9.99 -2.58
N PRO A 65 3.68 10.93 -1.63
CA PRO A 65 4.36 10.76 -0.36
C PRO A 65 3.65 9.69 0.50
N ILE A 66 4.34 9.08 1.47
CA ILE A 66 3.84 7.91 2.23
C ILE A 66 2.51 8.19 2.94
N GLU A 67 2.32 9.41 3.46
CA GLU A 67 1.08 9.83 4.11
C GLU A 67 -0.14 9.84 3.18
N ARG A 68 0.07 9.85 1.86
CA ARG A 68 -1.02 9.72 0.87
C ARG A 68 -1.37 8.26 0.58
N ILE A 69 -0.54 7.32 1.02
CA ILE A 69 -0.80 5.87 0.97
C ILE A 69 -1.60 5.46 2.22
N LEU A 70 -1.20 5.95 3.39
CA LEU A 70 -1.79 5.59 4.67
C LEU A 70 -3.15 6.27 4.88
N VAL A 71 -4.13 5.49 5.34
CA VAL A 71 -5.39 6.01 5.86
C VAL A 71 -5.37 5.91 7.37
N VAL A 72 -5.74 6.99 8.05
CA VAL A 72 -5.69 7.11 9.51
C VAL A 72 -7.08 7.47 10.01
N ASP A 73 -7.61 6.68 10.93
CA ASP A 73 -8.87 6.99 11.60
C ASP A 73 -8.59 8.02 12.70
N THR A 74 -9.14 9.21 12.55
CA THR A 74 -9.30 10.18 13.64
C THR A 74 -10.72 10.03 14.18
N MET A 75 -10.87 9.39 15.35
CA MET A 75 -12.12 9.50 16.11
C MET A 75 -12.18 10.91 16.71
N ASP A 76 -13.14 11.71 16.23
CA ASP A 76 -13.59 12.94 16.92
C ASP A 76 -14.23 12.61 18.27
#